data_AF-A0A3N6Q677-F1
#
_entry.id   AF-A0A3N6Q677-F1
#
_cell.length_a   1.000
_cell.length_b   1.000
_cell.length_c   1.000
_cell.angle_alpha   90.00
_cell.angle_beta   90.00
_cell.angle_gamma   90.00
#
_symmetry.space_group_name_H-M   'P 1'
#
loop_
_entity.id
_entity.type
_entity.pdbx_description
1 polymer ?
#
loop_
_entity_poly.entity_id
_entity_poly.type
_entity_poly.pdbx_seq_one_letter_code
_entity_poly.pdbx_strand_id
1 'polypeptide(L)'
;MAGNRDLKLKCPLEDVYGSTAHEAFEKAKMETQLHYRATLAMQKEKLDAIVLKNEVECEVMAISAKLELLDKLIPSYAMKSDKENLESELRLAEARMANVKVPNIDWFKLGEPNMYD
;
A
#
# COMPACT_ATOMS: atom_id res chain seq x y z
N MET A 1 -8.79 -12.05 -65.02
CA MET A 1 -8.83 -10.85 -64.17
C MET A 1 -7.91 -11.12 -62.99
N ALA A 2 -6.69 -10.57 -63.01
CA ALA A 2 -5.65 -10.83 -62.02
C ALA A 2 -6.04 -10.20 -60.67
N GLY A 3 -6.07 -11.03 -59.63
CA GLY A 3 -6.32 -10.59 -58.26
C GLY A 3 -5.05 -10.06 -57.63
N ASN A 4 -4.83 -8.74 -57.70
CA ASN A 4 -3.88 -8.05 -56.83
C ASN A 4 -4.67 -7.32 -55.74
N ARG A 5 -4.89 -8.00 -54.61
CA ARG A 5 -5.09 -7.33 -53.34
C ARG A 5 -3.78 -7.42 -52.59
N ASP A 6 -2.92 -6.42 -52.78
CA ASP A 6 -1.76 -6.18 -51.92
C ASP A 6 -2.29 -5.89 -50.50
N LEU A 7 -2.56 -6.96 -49.76
CA LEU A 7 -2.75 -6.90 -48.31
C LEU A 7 -1.37 -6.60 -47.74
N LYS A 8 -1.01 -5.30 -47.69
CA LYS A 8 0.03 -4.81 -46.79
C LYS A 8 -0.47 -5.06 -45.36
N LEU A 9 -0.37 -6.30 -44.89
CA LEU A 9 -0.49 -6.64 -43.48
C LEU A 9 0.62 -5.87 -42.78
N LYS A 10 0.27 -4.75 -42.15
CA LYS A 10 1.15 -4.13 -41.17
C LYS A 10 1.49 -5.21 -40.14
N CYS A 11 2.78 -5.41 -39.89
CA CYS A 11 3.21 -6.30 -38.83
C CYS A 11 2.75 -5.69 -37.51
N PRO A 12 1.90 -6.37 -36.72
CA PRO A 12 1.39 -5.83 -35.45
C PRO A 12 2.51 -5.43 -34.48
N LEU A 13 3.69 -6.05 -34.61
CA LEU A 13 4.88 -5.73 -33.84
C LEU A 13 5.51 -4.38 -34.20
N GLU A 14 5.40 -3.91 -35.45
CA GLU A 14 5.92 -2.60 -35.86
C GLU A 14 5.09 -1.47 -35.24
N ASP A 15 3.77 -1.62 -35.19
CA ASP A 15 2.87 -0.64 -34.57
C ASP A 15 3.04 -0.61 -33.03
N VAL A 16 3.52 -1.71 -32.42
CA VAL A 16 3.70 -1.81 -30.95
C VAL A 16 5.13 -1.52 -30.50
N TYR A 17 6.17 -1.91 -31.23
CA TYR A 17 7.57 -1.81 -30.79
C TYR A 17 8.48 -1.06 -31.76
N GLY A 18 7.96 -0.57 -32.89
CA GLY A 18 8.74 0.11 -33.92
C GLY A 18 9.29 -0.85 -34.99
N SER A 19 9.82 -0.27 -36.06
CA SER A 19 10.26 -1.03 -37.24
C SER A 19 11.70 -1.54 -37.12
N THR A 20 12.44 -1.14 -36.09
CA THR A 20 13.81 -1.58 -35.85
C THR A 20 14.00 -2.25 -34.48
N ALA A 21 15.00 -3.12 -34.38
CA ALA A 21 15.36 -3.75 -33.11
C ALA A 21 15.78 -2.73 -32.03
N HIS A 22 16.35 -1.60 -32.43
CA HIS A 22 16.76 -0.54 -31.50
C HIS A 22 15.55 0.19 -30.90
N GLU A 23 14.55 0.53 -31.72
CA GLU A 23 13.30 1.14 -31.26
C GLU A 23 12.56 0.20 -30.30
N ALA A 24 12.50 -1.09 -30.63
CA ALA A 24 11.88 -2.10 -29.78
C ALA A 24 12.57 -2.20 -28.41
N PHE A 25 13.92 -2.18 -28.41
CA PHE A 25 14.71 -2.23 -27.19
C PHE A 25 14.49 -1.00 -26.30
N GLU A 26 14.59 0.22 -26.85
CA GLU A 26 14.41 1.44 -26.05
C GLU A 26 12.99 1.56 -25.52
N LYS A 27 11.98 1.15 -26.31
CA LYS A 27 10.60 1.11 -25.83
C LYS A 27 10.41 0.11 -24.68
N ALA A 28 10.90 -1.13 -24.84
CA ALA A 28 10.81 -2.15 -23.79
C ALA A 28 11.54 -1.72 -22.50
N LYS A 29 12.70 -1.07 -22.64
CA LYS A 29 13.46 -0.51 -21.52
C LYS A 29 12.68 0.59 -20.79
N MET A 30 12.04 1.50 -21.53
CA MET A 30 11.20 2.55 -20.94
C MET A 30 9.97 1.96 -20.23
N GLU A 31 9.27 1.02 -20.87
CA GLU A 31 8.12 0.31 -20.28
C GLU A 31 8.51 -0.41 -18.98
N THR A 32 9.64 -1.12 -18.99
CA THR A 32 10.17 -1.81 -17.82
C THR A 32 10.50 -0.83 -16.69
N GLN A 33 11.13 0.31 -17.01
CA GLN A 33 11.42 1.35 -16.01
C GLN A 33 10.15 1.96 -15.41
N LEU A 34 9.15 2.24 -16.24
CA LEU A 34 7.86 2.79 -15.78
C LEU A 34 7.15 1.79 -14.87
N HIS A 35 7.16 0.50 -15.24
CA HIS A 35 6.60 -0.58 -14.44
C HIS A 35 7.24 -0.64 -13.05
N TYR A 36 8.57 -0.73 -12.97
CA TYR A 36 9.26 -0.74 -11.67
C TYR A 36 9.01 0.50 -10.83
N ARG A 37 8.94 1.69 -11.45
CA ARG A 37 8.60 2.93 -10.75
C ARG A 37 7.19 2.88 -10.15
N ALA A 38 6.22 2.36 -10.90
CA ALA A 38 4.85 2.21 -10.42
C ALA A 38 4.78 1.23 -9.23
N THR A 39 5.43 0.07 -9.35
CA THR A 39 5.51 -0.93 -8.26
C THR A 39 6.14 -0.34 -7.00
N LEU A 40 7.28 0.36 -7.13
CA LEU A 40 7.95 0.99 -6.00
C LEU A 40 7.09 2.07 -5.34
N ALA A 41 6.36 2.87 -6.12
CA ALA A 41 5.47 3.88 -5.58
C ALA A 41 4.33 3.26 -4.74
N MET A 42 3.70 2.19 -5.25
CA MET A 42 2.64 1.48 -4.53
C MET A 42 3.16 0.78 -3.26
N GLN A 43 4.34 0.17 -3.33
CA GLN A 43 4.98 -0.44 -2.16
C GLN A 43 5.31 0.60 -1.10
N LYS A 44 5.80 1.77 -1.51
CA LYS A 44 6.08 2.87 -0.60
C LYS A 44 4.81 3.36 0.09
N GLU A 45 3.73 3.59 -0.65
CA GLU A 45 2.44 4.02 -0.09
C GLU A 45 1.91 3.01 0.96
N LYS A 46 2.00 1.71 0.65
CA LYS A 46 1.64 0.65 1.59
C LYS A 46 2.52 0.68 2.84
N LEU A 47 3.83 0.85 2.69
CA LEU A 47 4.76 0.89 3.82
C LEU A 47 4.51 2.11 4.70
N ASP A 48 4.29 3.28 4.11
CA ASP A 48 3.96 4.52 4.83
C ASP A 48 2.66 4.34 5.65
N ALA A 49 1.64 3.68 5.07
CA ALA A 49 0.41 3.36 5.79
C ALA A 49 0.60 2.31 6.91
N ILE A 50 1.49 1.34 6.74
CA ILE A 50 1.86 0.38 7.79
C ILE A 50 2.54 1.09 8.95
N VAL A 51 3.48 1.99 8.65
CA VAL A 51 4.17 2.79 9.69
C VAL A 51 3.16 3.61 10.48
N LEU A 52 2.25 4.31 9.79
CA LEU A 52 1.18 5.07 10.45
C LEU A 52 0.30 4.18 11.34
N LYS A 53 -0.06 2.99 10.86
CA LYS A 53 -0.85 2.03 11.64
C LYS A 53 -0.10 1.56 12.90
N ASN A 54 1.19 1.28 12.76
CA ASN A 54 2.03 0.86 13.89
C ASN A 54 2.20 1.98 14.93
N GLU A 55 2.29 3.24 14.52
CA GLU A 55 2.35 4.38 15.44
C GLU A 55 1.09 4.48 16.33
N VAL A 56 -0.10 4.34 15.75
CA VAL A 56 -1.36 4.37 16.51
C VAL A 56 -1.55 3.11 17.36
N GLU A 57 -1.08 1.95 16.90
CA GLU A 57 -1.05 0.71 17.72
C GLU A 57 -0.14 0.87 18.94
N CYS A 58 1.04 1.50 18.77
CA CYS A 58 1.94 1.81 19.87
C CYS A 58 1.30 2.75 20.91
N GLU A 59 0.52 3.74 20.46
CA GLU A 59 -0.23 4.64 21.34
C GLU A 59 -1.24 3.87 22.21
N VAL A 60 -2.05 3.00 21.58
CA VAL A 60 -3.01 2.13 22.29
C VAL A 60 -2.28 1.26 23.32
N MET A 61 -1.20 0.58 22.91
CA MET A 61 -0.41 -0.26 23.80
C MET A 61 0.16 0.51 24.99
N ALA A 62 0.65 1.74 24.77
CA ALA A 62 1.20 2.57 25.82
C ALA A 62 0.14 2.99 26.85
N ILE A 63 -1.06 3.35 26.41
CA ILE A 63 -2.18 3.72 27.30
C ILE A 63 -2.66 2.48 28.07
N SER A 64 -2.83 1.34 27.39
CA SER A 64 -3.20 0.08 28.04
C SER A 64 -2.19 -0.34 29.11
N ALA A 65 -0.88 -0.21 28.83
CA ALA A 65 0.17 -0.52 29.80
C ALA A 65 0.13 0.42 31.02
N LYS A 66 -0.15 1.71 30.83
CA LYS A 66 -0.35 2.65 31.95
C LYS A 66 -1.53 2.26 32.82
N LEU A 67 -2.66 1.89 32.23
CA LEU A 67 -3.84 1.41 32.95
C LEU A 67 -3.54 0.14 33.75
N GLU A 68 -2.83 -0.81 33.15
CA GLU A 68 -2.42 -2.05 33.82
C GLU A 68 -1.49 -1.77 35.03
N LEU A 69 -0.58 -0.80 34.91
CA LEU A 69 0.26 -0.37 36.02
C LEU A 69 -0.53 0.29 37.15
N LEU A 70 -1.50 1.15 36.80
CA LEU A 70 -2.39 1.76 37.80
C LEU A 70 -3.17 0.70 38.58
N ASP A 71 -3.70 -0.31 37.88
CA ASP A 71 -4.45 -1.40 38.50
C ASP A 71 -3.60 -2.29 39.41
N LYS A 72 -2.30 -2.44 39.12
CA LYS A 72 -1.38 -3.27 39.91
C LYS A 72 -0.76 -2.54 41.10
N LEU A 73 -0.51 -1.24 40.98
CA LEU A 73 0.37 -0.52 41.92
C LEU A 73 -0.37 0.46 42.83
N ILE A 74 -1.57 0.90 42.47
CA ILE A 74 -2.24 2.01 43.15
C ILE A 74 -3.60 1.56 43.72
N PRO A 75 -3.91 1.86 44.99
CA PRO A 75 -5.24 1.63 45.54
C PRO A 75 -6.31 2.37 44.70
N SER A 76 -7.37 1.65 44.32
CA SER A 76 -8.39 2.11 43.35
C SER A 76 -9.06 3.46 43.66
N TYR A 77 -9.06 3.89 44.92
CA TYR A 77 -9.65 5.16 45.35
C TYR A 77 -8.72 6.37 45.18
N ALA A 78 -7.41 6.17 45.03
CA ALA A 78 -6.42 7.27 45.03
C ALA A 78 -6.28 7.97 43.66
N MET A 79 -6.64 7.31 42.56
CA MET A 79 -6.44 7.81 41.19
C MET A 79 -7.65 7.60 40.27
N LYS A 80 -8.87 7.61 40.83
CA LYS A 80 -10.09 7.33 40.08
C LYS A 80 -10.28 8.24 38.85
N SER A 81 -10.03 9.54 38.99
CA SER A 81 -10.13 10.50 37.87
C SER A 81 -9.10 10.25 36.77
N ASP A 82 -7.85 9.94 37.14
CA ASP A 82 -6.78 9.70 36.16
C ASP A 82 -7.02 8.41 35.38
N LYS A 83 -7.57 7.40 36.06
CA LYS A 83 -8.00 6.16 35.42
C LYS A 83 -9.12 6.40 34.42
N GLU A 84 -10.18 7.11 34.81
CA GLU A 84 -11.30 7.45 33.92
C GLU A 84 -10.85 8.27 32.69
N ASN A 85 -9.88 9.17 32.87
CA ASN A 85 -9.26 9.93 31.78
C ASN A 85 -8.51 9.00 30.82
N LEU A 86 -7.63 8.13 31.34
CA LEU A 86 -6.86 7.19 30.51
C LEU A 86 -7.76 6.17 29.78
N GLU A 87 -8.85 5.72 30.40
CA GLU A 87 -9.84 4.86 29.72
C GLU A 87 -10.53 5.59 28.57
N SER A 88 -10.81 6.89 28.74
CA SER A 88 -11.38 7.72 27.68
C SER A 88 -10.39 7.96 26.56
N GLU A 89 -9.12 8.24 26.89
CA GLU A 89 -8.03 8.34 25.91
C GLU A 89 -7.82 7.03 25.14
N LEU A 90 -7.88 5.89 25.83
CA LEU A 90 -7.77 4.57 25.21
C LEU A 90 -8.85 4.37 24.15
N ARG A 91 -10.13 4.66 24.47
CA ARG A 91 -11.23 4.55 23.51
C ARG A 91 -11.03 5.44 22.29
N LEU A 92 -10.51 6.65 22.49
CA LEU A 92 -10.20 7.57 21.39
C LEU A 92 -9.04 7.04 20.53
N ALA A 93 -7.99 6.49 21.15
CA ALA A 93 -6.85 5.89 20.44
C ALA A 93 -7.27 4.64 19.65
N GLU A 94 -8.09 3.76 20.24
CA GLU A 94 -8.67 2.60 19.56
C GLU A 94 -9.53 3.00 18.36
N ALA A 95 -10.34 4.06 18.51
CA ALA A 95 -11.13 4.61 17.41
C ALA A 95 -10.24 5.20 16.30
N ARG A 96 -9.14 5.89 16.64
CA ARG A 96 -8.15 6.36 15.66
C ARG A 96 -7.51 5.17 14.93
N MET A 97 -7.06 4.16 15.67
CA MET A 97 -6.45 2.95 15.13
C MET A 97 -7.38 2.22 14.16
N ALA A 98 -8.67 2.08 14.51
CA ALA A 98 -9.67 1.47 13.65
C ALA A 98 -9.89 2.23 12.32
N ASN A 99 -9.63 3.54 12.30
CA ASN A 99 -9.75 4.36 11.10
C ASN A 99 -8.51 4.33 10.19
N VAL A 100 -7.35 3.87 10.69
CA VAL A 100 -6.14 3.76 9.87
C VAL A 100 -6.21 2.51 9.00
N LYS A 101 -6.29 2.71 7.69
CA LYS A 101 -6.33 1.64 6.70
C LYS A 101 -4.96 1.45 6.05
N VAL A 102 -4.53 0.20 5.94
CA VAL A 102 -3.38 -0.17 5.13
C VAL A 102 -3.91 -0.63 3.76
N PRO A 103 -3.56 0.06 2.66
CA PRO A 103 -4.00 -0.34 1.34
C PRO A 103 -3.34 -1.66 0.93
N ASN A 104 -4.10 -2.49 0.22
CA ASN A 104 -3.55 -3.63 -0.49
C ASN A 104 -3.04 -3.16 -1.85
N ILE A 105 -1.93 -3.74 -2.29
CA ILE A 105 -1.40 -3.50 -3.63
C ILE A 105 -2.35 -4.18 -4.61
N ASP A 106 -2.86 -3.39 -5.55
CA ASP A 106 -3.73 -3.84 -6.63
C ASP A 106 -2.86 -4.30 -7.80
N TRP A 107 -2.46 -5.57 -7.78
CA TRP A 107 -1.59 -6.13 -8.81
C TRP A 107 -2.27 -6.23 -10.18
N PHE A 108 -3.61 -6.22 -10.26
CA PHE A 108 -4.32 -6.13 -11.55
C PHE A 108 -4.01 -4.82 -12.27
N LYS A 109 -3.89 -3.70 -11.55
CA LYS A 109 -3.48 -2.41 -12.14
C LYS A 109 -2.06 -2.42 -12.72
N LEU A 110 -1.22 -3.33 -12.24
CA LEU A 110 0.15 -3.51 -12.72
C LEU A 110 0.27 -4.61 -13.78
N GLY A 111 -0.84 -5.24 -14.19
CA GLY A 111 -0.80 -6.33 -15.17
C GLY A 111 -0.18 -7.62 -14.61
N GLU A 112 -0.07 -7.75 -13.29
CA GLU A 112 0.54 -8.89 -12.59
C GLU A 112 -0.47 -9.62 -11.68
N PRO A 113 -1.60 -10.12 -12.20
CA PRO A 113 -2.66 -10.72 -11.40
C PRO A 113 -2.26 -12.01 -10.68
N ASN A 114 -1.06 -12.54 -10.91
CA ASN A 114 -0.54 -13.74 -10.26
C ASN A 114 0.30 -13.43 -9.02
N MET A 115 0.50 -12.14 -8.68
CA MET A 115 1.25 -11.70 -7.50
C MET A 115 0.36 -11.58 -6.24
N TYR A 116 -0.87 -12.09 -6.30
CA TYR A 116 -1.74 -12.28 -5.14
C TYR A 116 -1.28 -13.51 -4.36
N ASP A 117 -0.80 -13.31 -3.13
CA ASP A 117 -0.74 -14.35 -2.09
C ASP A 117 -2.13 -14.55 -1.46
#